data_AF-A0A1J6KDF5-F1
#
_entry.id   AF-A0A1J6KDF5-F1
#
_cell.length_a   1.000
_cell.length_b   1.000
_cell.length_c   1.000
_cell.angle_alpha   90.00
_cell.angle_beta   90.00
_cell.angle_gamma   90.00
#
_symmetry.space_group_name_H-M   'P 1'
#
loop_
_entity.id
_entity.type
_entity.pdbx_description
1 polymer ?
#
loop_
_entity_poly.entity_id
_entity_poly.type
_entity_poly.pdbx_seq_one_letter_code
_entity_poly.pdbx_strand_id
1 'polypeptide(L)'
;FTKKKPNDEMFVRDMNLRSCVNNLLPDELDQIIDADLLTVDEENLSRKMQCVASIMELAMNCTPNIPVERMNMIDVVAALKKIKQKLSSCY
;
A
#
# COMPACT_ATOMS: atom_id res chain seq x y z
N PHE A 1 -4.91 1.15 -5.16
CA PHE A 1 -3.56 0.56 -5.26
C PHE A 1 -3.59 -0.76 -5.99
N THR A 2 -4.34 -1.78 -5.53
CA THR A 2 -4.34 -3.09 -6.20
C THR A 2 -5.49 -3.33 -7.19
N LYS A 3 -6.46 -2.40 -7.28
CA LYS A 3 -7.72 -2.51 -8.04
C LYS A 3 -8.56 -3.76 -7.70
N LYS A 4 -8.27 -4.41 -6.58
CA LYS A 4 -8.85 -5.71 -6.18
C LYS A 4 -9.72 -5.55 -4.95
N LYS A 5 -10.78 -6.35 -4.86
CA LYS A 5 -11.68 -6.36 -3.69
C LYS A 5 -11.06 -7.16 -2.54
N PRO A 6 -11.40 -6.87 -1.27
CA PRO A 6 -10.91 -7.65 -0.14
C PRO A 6 -11.29 -9.14 -0.18
N ASN A 7 -12.35 -9.49 -0.92
CA ASN A 7 -12.86 -10.84 -1.13
C ASN A 7 -12.58 -11.38 -2.55
N ASP A 8 -11.65 -10.75 -3.27
CA ASP A 8 -11.20 -11.23 -4.58
C ASP A 8 -10.60 -12.63 -4.44
N GLU A 9 -10.78 -13.48 -5.45
CA GLU A 9 -10.30 -14.87 -5.43
C GLU A 9 -8.78 -14.98 -5.25
N MET A 10 -8.06 -13.92 -5.62
CA MET A 10 -6.63 -13.72 -5.36
C MET A 10 -6.24 -13.83 -3.88
N PHE A 11 -7.17 -13.58 -2.95
CA PHE A 11 -6.93 -13.59 -1.50
C PHE A 11 -7.53 -14.82 -0.80
N VAL A 12 -7.78 -15.92 -1.53
CA VAL A 12 -8.45 -17.11 -0.98
C VAL A 12 -7.43 -18.03 -0.25
N ARG A 13 -7.85 -18.58 0.92
CA ARG A 13 -7.09 -19.35 1.95
C ARG A 13 -6.40 -18.47 3.01
N ASP A 14 -5.32 -18.94 3.64
CA ASP A 14 -4.57 -18.25 4.72
C ASP A 14 -3.82 -16.98 4.28
N MET A 15 -3.89 -16.64 2.98
CA MET A 15 -3.35 -15.40 2.43
C MET A 15 -4.39 -14.28 2.47
N ASN A 16 -4.57 -13.69 3.64
CA ASN A 16 -5.25 -12.40 3.73
C ASN A 16 -4.36 -11.29 3.11
N LEU A 17 -4.94 -10.12 2.85
CA LEU A 17 -4.24 -8.95 2.30
C LEU A 17 -2.91 -8.65 3.01
N ARG A 18 -2.84 -8.87 4.33
CA ARG A 18 -1.64 -8.66 5.14
C ARG A 18 -0.52 -9.64 4.79
N SER A 19 -0.82 -10.93 4.65
CA SER A 19 0.15 -11.95 4.22
C SER A 19 0.63 -11.70 2.79
N CYS A 20 -0.27 -11.29 1.89
CA CYS A 20 0.06 -10.96 0.50
C CYS A 20 1.01 -9.75 0.43
N VAL A 21 0.70 -8.66 1.14
CA VAL A 21 1.55 -7.47 1.18
C VAL A 21 2.91 -7.76 1.85
N ASN A 22 2.96 -8.56 2.91
CA ASN A 22 4.22 -8.96 3.55
C ASN A 22 5.14 -9.78 2.63
N ASN A 23 4.58 -10.70 1.86
CA ASN A 23 5.39 -11.58 1.00
C ASN A 23 5.99 -10.84 -0.20
N LEU A 24 5.36 -9.73 -0.62
CA LEU A 24 5.69 -9.01 -1.84
C LEU A 24 6.51 -7.73 -1.60
N LEU A 25 6.68 -7.34 -0.34
CA LEU A 25 7.42 -6.12 0.01
C LEU A 25 8.92 -6.40 0.23
N PRO A 26 9.82 -5.56 -0.30
CA PRO A 26 9.59 -4.45 -1.26
C PRO A 26 9.71 -4.88 -2.74
N ASP A 27 10.16 -6.09 -3.02
CA ASP A 27 10.72 -6.47 -4.33
C ASP A 27 9.67 -6.89 -5.38
N GLU A 28 8.46 -7.28 -4.98
CA GLU A 28 7.40 -7.80 -5.86
C GLU A 28 6.10 -6.96 -5.79
N LEU A 29 6.21 -5.71 -5.33
CA LEU A 29 5.08 -4.77 -5.24
C LEU A 29 4.41 -4.52 -6.58
N ASP A 30 5.19 -4.49 -7.66
CA ASP A 30 4.73 -4.32 -9.03
C ASP A 30 3.69 -5.37 -9.46
N GLN A 31 3.75 -6.59 -8.90
CA GLN A 31 2.83 -7.68 -9.24
C GLN A 31 1.40 -7.46 -8.73
N ILE A 32 1.23 -6.67 -7.67
CA ILE A 32 -0.10 -6.39 -7.08
C ILE A 32 -0.58 -4.97 -7.33
N ILE A 33 0.27 -4.07 -7.81
CA ILE A 33 -0.11 -2.70 -8.10
C ILE A 33 -0.92 -2.65 -9.40
N ASP A 34 -2.00 -1.87 -9.37
CA ASP A 34 -2.78 -1.53 -10.55
C ASP A 34 -1.85 -0.93 -11.62
N ALA A 35 -1.73 -1.60 -12.76
CA ALA A 35 -0.87 -1.17 -13.84
C ALA A 35 -1.18 0.27 -14.29
N ASP A 36 -2.45 0.69 -14.22
CA ASP A 36 -2.89 2.04 -14.55
C ASP A 36 -2.29 3.12 -13.62
N LEU A 37 -1.79 2.73 -12.45
CA LEU A 37 -1.15 3.64 -11.48
C LEU A 37 0.30 3.98 -11.89
N LEU A 38 0.95 3.10 -12.66
CA LEU A 38 2.36 3.20 -13.04
C LEU A 38 2.55 3.74 -14.47
N THR A 39 1.54 3.67 -15.32
CA THR A 39 1.63 4.00 -16.76
C THR A 39 1.52 5.48 -17.12
N VAL A 40 1.14 6.36 -16.17
CA VAL A 40 0.76 7.74 -16.51
C VAL A 40 1.94 8.70 -16.61
N ASP A 41 3.10 8.40 -16.00
CA ASP A 41 4.27 9.30 -16.05
C ASP A 41 5.56 8.59 -15.61
N GLU A 42 6.41 8.21 -16.56
CA GLU A 42 7.69 7.51 -16.31
C GLU A 42 8.67 8.36 -15.47
N GLU A 43 8.67 9.69 -15.62
CA GLU A 43 9.60 10.58 -14.91
C GLU A 43 9.43 10.53 -13.38
N ASN A 44 8.24 10.14 -12.91
CA ASN A 44 7.91 10.06 -11.49
C ASN A 44 7.68 8.63 -10.98
N LEU A 45 7.96 7.60 -11.79
CA LEU A 45 7.71 6.20 -11.45
C LEU A 45 8.34 5.79 -10.10
N SER A 46 9.60 6.15 -9.87
CA SER A 46 10.32 5.84 -8.62
C SER A 46 9.64 6.47 -7.39
N ARG A 47 9.24 7.75 -7.47
CA ARG A 47 8.54 8.43 -6.37
C ARG A 47 7.15 7.86 -6.13
N LYS A 48 6.41 7.54 -7.20
CA LYS A 48 5.11 6.87 -7.11
C LYS A 48 5.25 5.52 -6.41
N MET A 49 6.26 4.72 -6.79
CA MET A 49 6.55 3.43 -6.16
C MET A 49 6.88 3.57 -4.67
N GLN A 50 7.70 4.55 -4.29
CA GLN A 50 7.98 4.86 -2.88
C GLN A 50 6.71 5.23 -2.11
N CYS A 51 5.79 5.97 -2.72
CA CYS A 51 4.52 6.31 -2.10
C CYS A 51 3.63 5.08 -1.93
N VAL A 52 3.60 4.17 -2.92
CA VAL A 52 2.87 2.91 -2.79
C VAL A 52 3.45 2.06 -1.65
N ALA A 53 4.78 1.92 -1.58
CA ALA A 53 5.43 1.19 -0.50
C ALA A 53 5.06 1.77 0.88
N SER A 54 5.10 3.10 1.03
CA SER A 54 4.69 3.77 2.27
C SER A 54 3.21 3.53 2.63
N ILE A 55 2.31 3.42 1.64
CA ILE A 55 0.89 3.14 1.88
C ILE A 55 0.69 1.69 2.31
N MET A 56 1.41 0.77 1.68
CA MET A 56 1.36 -0.65 2.05
C MET A 56 1.88 -0.85 3.47
N GLU A 57 3.01 -0.23 3.83
CA GLU A 57 3.54 -0.23 5.20
C GLU A 57 2.52 0.35 6.20
N LEU A 58 1.86 1.48 5.86
CA LEU A 58 0.84 2.04 6.71
C LEU A 58 -0.37 1.12 6.87
N ALA A 59 -0.81 0.45 5.79
CA ALA A 59 -1.88 -0.54 5.84
C ALA A 59 -1.50 -1.71 6.77
N MET A 60 -0.25 -2.18 6.70
CA MET A 60 0.29 -3.23 7.56
C MET A 60 0.24 -2.88 9.05
N ASN A 61 0.48 -1.61 9.38
CA ASN A 61 0.37 -1.07 10.73
C ASN A 61 -1.09 -0.91 11.20
N CYS A 62 -2.05 -0.80 10.28
CA CYS A 62 -3.47 -0.68 10.60
C CYS A 62 -4.18 -2.04 10.77
N THR A 63 -3.66 -3.09 10.13
CA THR A 63 -4.29 -4.42 10.10
C THR A 63 -3.71 -5.50 11.04
N PRO A 64 -2.93 -5.23 12.12
CA PRO A 64 -2.63 -6.25 13.10
C PRO A 64 -3.88 -6.95 13.65
N ASN A 65 -3.80 -8.27 13.86
CA ASN A 65 -4.90 -9.07 14.41
C ASN A 65 -5.24 -8.62 15.84
N ILE A 66 -4.22 -8.23 16.60
CA ILE A 66 -4.35 -7.76 17.97
C ILE A 66 -4.70 -6.27 17.94
N PRO A 67 -5.85 -5.84 18.50
CA PRO A 67 -6.29 -4.44 18.41
C PRO A 67 -5.31 -3.42 18.99
N VAL A 68 -4.62 -3.77 20.08
CA VAL A 68 -3.66 -2.87 20.74
C VAL A 68 -2.36 -2.66 19.94
N GLU A 69 -2.05 -3.55 19.00
CA GLU A 69 -0.90 -3.41 18.10
C GLU A 69 -1.20 -2.51 16.90
N ARG A 70 -2.47 -2.17 16.66
CA ARG A 70 -2.87 -1.33 15.54
C ARG A 70 -2.44 0.11 15.81
N MET A 71 -1.86 0.75 14.80
CA MET A 71 -1.55 2.17 14.83
C MET A 71 -2.82 2.97 15.12
N ASN A 72 -2.71 3.98 15.99
CA ASN A 72 -3.84 4.84 16.30
C ASN A 72 -4.18 5.76 15.12
N MET A 73 -5.43 6.21 15.03
CA MET A 73 -5.90 6.99 13.88
C MET A 73 -5.27 8.38 13.77
N ILE A 74 -4.73 8.96 14.85
CA ILE A 74 -4.04 10.25 14.80
C ILE A 74 -2.76 10.09 13.98
N ASP A 75 -1.98 9.06 14.28
CA ASP A 75 -0.73 8.74 13.58
C ASP A 75 -0.99 8.30 12.13
N VAL A 76 -2.06 7.53 11.90
CA VAL A 76 -2.48 7.14 10.54
C VAL A 76 -2.78 8.37 9.69
N VAL A 77 -3.55 9.32 10.21
CA VAL A 77 -3.88 10.57 9.49
C VAL A 77 -2.62 11.40 9.25
N ALA A 78 -1.70 11.48 10.21
CA ALA A 78 -0.44 12.18 10.04
C ALA A 78 0.44 11.54 8.94
N ALA A 79 0.52 10.21 8.91
CA ALA A 79 1.23 9.47 7.88
C ALA A 79 0.60 9.66 6.48
N LEU A 80 -0.72 9.55 6.37
CA LEU A 80 -1.45 9.78 5.12
C LEU A 80 -1.23 11.19 4.57
N LYS A 81 -1.20 12.22 5.43
CA LYS A 81 -0.90 13.60 5.01
C LYS A 81 0.50 13.72 4.40
N LYS A 82 1.50 13.10 5.03
CA LYS A 82 2.89 13.09 4.52
C LYS A 82 2.99 12.37 3.17
N ILE A 83 2.32 11.23 3.03
CA ILE A 83 2.32 10.46 1.77
C ILE A 83 1.60 11.26 0.68
N LYS A 84 0.46 11.87 0.98
CA LYS A 84 -0.27 12.73 0.04
C LYS A 84 0.61 13.89 -0.46
N GLN A 85 1.36 14.54 0.43
CA GLN A 85 2.28 15.63 0.03
C GLN A 85 3.35 15.14 -0.95
N LYS A 86 3.95 13.96 -0.71
CA LYS A 86 4.93 13.35 -1.63
C LYS A 86 4.32 12.96 -2.98
N LEU A 87 3.09 12.45 -2.99
CA LEU A 87 2.37 12.13 -4.22
C LEU A 87 2.01 13.40 -5.00
N SER A 88 1.56 14.45 -4.32
CA SER A 88 1.20 15.73 -4.95
C SER A 88 2.40 16.48 -5.53
N SER A 89 3.64 16.14 -5.18
CA SER A 89 4.81 16.67 -5.90
C SER A 89 5.15 15.90 -7.18
N CYS A 90 4.40 14.85 -7.51
CA CYS A 90 4.56 14.03 -8.72
C CYS A 90 3.52 14.34 -9.81
N TYR A 91 2.63 15.31 -9.56
CA TYR A 91 1.55 15.79 -10.43
C TYR A 91 1.51 17.32 -10.36
#